data_AF-A0A507EE76-F1
#
_entry.id   AF-A0A507EE76-F1
#
_cell.length_a   1.000
_cell.length_b   1.000
_cell.length_c   1.000
_cell.angle_alpha   90.00
_cell.angle_beta   90.00
_cell.angle_gamma   90.00
#
_symmetry.space_group_name_H-M   'P 1'
#
loop_
_entity.id
_entity.type
_entity.pdbx_description
1 polymer ?
#
loop_
_entity_poly.entity_id
_entity_poly.type
_entity_poly.pdbx_seq_one_letter_code
_entity_poly.pdbx_strand_id
1 'polypeptide(L)'
;MTAVSASYQLRKDSPLPPIGSASGNATDVYSRTGTGARPAYGGSRTTTAHSDPPDAVPDTASFSSKLTNIEAQRVMSVLMDMQRKVQLVGLLPDSMDRRMSTIFSAEIFAAIAELRHLEDRYETLLGENINKPSRDSITPEMRDIGRQIRSVTRSLVRHFLQNPTAASKLRYLKSTKLPSVAQFEQLLQEVKMLVYERLGTTVEDEKAKLDQLSIIIAKEQKTSNDVASLREELDKAKKERTVEINKRNEVIRRLKEELRNIKKQAEETTKRLEARSKQKEDSDVQQFRDKELSLKEETAALRTELHELMKANGEKEAQLRKRKFKIESEVENWIHKYDQDMDEKQTELEDITAIYMEEKAQLDELSARHADLKKEYEAIMAERKIEEEKRMEREKQLKRQATAAVRIQAWFKGWRVRRDLKKQRSGSGKKGAKGKGGKGKAKTPKKK
;
A
#
# COMPACT_ATOMS: atom_id res chain seq x y z
N MET A 1 -20.38 -40.55 -19.17
CA MET A 1 -20.07 -39.97 -20.50
C MET A 1 -20.32 -38.46 -20.42
N THR A 2 -19.45 -37.66 -21.06
CA THR A 2 -19.32 -36.17 -21.03
C THR A 2 -18.98 -35.60 -19.63
N ALA A 3 -17.73 -35.34 -19.20
CA ALA A 3 -16.60 -34.57 -19.79
C ALA A 3 -16.96 -33.07 -19.91
N VAL A 4 -16.24 -32.04 -19.46
CA VAL A 4 -14.87 -31.86 -18.94
C VAL A 4 -14.81 -30.60 -18.06
N SER A 5 -13.94 -30.65 -17.04
CA SER A 5 -13.29 -29.62 -16.22
C SER A 5 -13.39 -28.14 -16.62
N ALA A 6 -13.85 -27.30 -15.68
CA ALA A 6 -13.50 -25.89 -15.59
C ALA A 6 -12.32 -25.73 -14.62
N SER A 7 -11.12 -25.66 -15.18
CA SER A 7 -9.88 -25.35 -14.47
C SER A 7 -9.84 -23.86 -14.12
N TYR A 8 -10.13 -23.52 -12.87
CA TYR A 8 -9.77 -22.21 -12.31
C TYR A 8 -8.24 -22.14 -12.20
N GLN A 9 -7.61 -21.48 -13.17
CA GLN A 9 -6.21 -21.11 -13.13
C GLN A 9 -6.02 -20.06 -12.02
N LEU A 10 -5.35 -20.44 -10.93
CA LEU A 10 -4.69 -19.49 -10.03
C LEU A 10 -3.75 -18.64 -10.89
N ARG A 11 -4.04 -17.34 -11.02
CA ARG A 11 -3.05 -16.37 -11.50
C ARG A 11 -1.93 -16.36 -10.47
N LYS A 12 -0.77 -16.90 -10.84
CA LYS A 12 0.48 -16.68 -10.12
C LYS A 12 0.81 -15.20 -10.22
N ASP A 13 0.94 -14.55 -9.07
CA ASP A 13 1.45 -13.20 -8.92
C ASP A 13 2.80 -13.07 -9.63
N SER A 14 2.95 -12.01 -10.43
CA SER A 14 4.23 -11.62 -11.01
C SER A 14 5.11 -11.01 -9.90
N PRO A 15 6.38 -11.42 -9.75
CA PRO A 15 7.24 -10.84 -8.73
C PRO A 15 7.64 -9.43 -9.15
N LEU A 16 7.51 -8.48 -8.22
CA LEU A 16 8.04 -7.12 -8.34
C LEU A 16 9.57 -7.18 -8.50
N PRO A 17 10.18 -6.31 -9.34
CA PRO A 17 11.62 -6.29 -9.52
C PRO A 17 12.33 -5.70 -8.27
N PRO A 18 13.58 -6.14 -8.00
CA PRO A 18 14.30 -5.77 -6.79
C PRO A 18 14.83 -4.33 -6.85
N ILE A 19 14.73 -3.62 -5.73
CA ILE A 19 15.41 -2.35 -5.48
C ILE A 19 16.89 -2.65 -5.28
N GLY A 20 17.67 -2.47 -6.35
CA GLY A 20 19.13 -2.55 -6.35
C GLY A 20 19.75 -1.16 -6.30
N SER A 21 20.38 -0.85 -5.17
CA SER A 21 21.35 0.23 -5.01
C SER A 21 22.61 -0.06 -5.84
N ALA A 22 23.02 0.86 -6.71
CA ALA A 22 24.37 0.90 -7.24
C ALA A 22 24.82 2.34 -7.52
N SER A 23 25.90 2.70 -6.85
CA SER A 23 26.79 3.82 -7.14
C SER A 23 27.38 3.72 -8.54
N GLY A 24 27.58 4.85 -9.22
CA GLY A 24 28.41 4.90 -10.42
C GLY A 24 28.35 6.24 -11.13
N ASN A 25 29.50 6.89 -11.24
CA ASN A 25 29.78 8.17 -11.91
C ASN A 25 29.10 8.33 -13.27
N ALA A 26 28.66 9.56 -13.56
CA ALA A 26 28.44 10.04 -14.91
C ALA A 26 29.03 11.44 -15.08
N THR A 27 30.09 11.47 -15.87
CA THR A 27 30.73 12.61 -16.51
C THR A 27 29.79 13.34 -17.47
N ASP A 28 30.15 14.59 -17.70
CA ASP A 28 29.72 15.53 -18.75
C ASP A 28 29.10 14.92 -20.03
N VAL A 29 28.11 15.65 -20.57
CA VAL A 29 28.08 16.21 -21.93
C VAL A 29 26.69 16.82 -22.16
N TYR A 30 26.62 18.14 -22.32
CA TYR A 30 25.62 18.78 -23.17
C TYR A 30 26.29 19.88 -23.99
N SER A 31 26.43 19.61 -25.28
CA SER A 31 26.74 20.59 -26.31
C SER A 31 25.44 20.97 -27.03
N ARG A 32 25.20 22.27 -27.25
CA ARG A 32 24.49 22.76 -28.44
C ARG A 32 24.81 24.23 -28.75
N THR A 33 25.72 24.38 -29.71
CA THR A 33 25.70 25.24 -30.91
C THR A 33 25.05 26.62 -30.88
N GLY A 34 25.82 27.63 -31.32
CA GLY A 34 25.31 28.90 -31.87
C GLY A 34 26.44 29.80 -32.39
N THR A 35 26.68 29.77 -33.70
CA THR A 35 27.68 30.49 -34.48
C THR A 35 27.41 32.00 -34.62
N GLY A 36 28.45 32.83 -34.64
CA GLY A 36 28.42 34.23 -35.11
C GLY A 36 29.79 34.92 -34.99
N ALA A 37 30.28 35.52 -36.07
CA ALA A 37 31.69 35.84 -36.33
C ALA A 37 32.18 37.26 -35.94
N ARG A 38 33.53 37.42 -35.94
CA ARG A 38 34.42 38.63 -35.94
C ARG A 38 35.08 39.03 -34.59
N PRO A 39 36.22 39.76 -34.58
CA PRO A 39 37.57 39.34 -34.99
C PRO A 39 38.66 39.62 -33.90
N ALA A 40 39.92 39.31 -34.23
CA ALA A 40 41.14 39.37 -33.42
C ALA A 40 41.50 40.72 -32.77
N TYR A 41 42.19 40.69 -31.61
CA TYR A 41 43.46 41.42 -31.34
C TYR A 41 44.13 40.94 -30.03
N GLY A 42 45.44 40.65 -30.11
CA GLY A 42 46.48 40.96 -29.10
C GLY A 42 46.44 40.25 -27.74
N GLY A 43 47.37 39.31 -27.50
CA GLY A 43 47.62 38.73 -26.18
C GLY A 43 48.53 39.57 -25.29
N SER A 44 48.63 39.20 -24.01
CA SER A 44 49.90 39.17 -23.28
C SER A 44 49.83 38.37 -21.98
N ARG A 45 50.98 37.74 -21.75
CA ARG A 45 51.36 36.70 -20.80
C ARG A 45 51.56 37.28 -19.40
N THR A 46 51.09 36.56 -18.38
CA THR A 46 51.46 36.74 -16.98
C THR A 46 52.82 36.09 -16.70
N THR A 47 53.75 36.82 -16.11
CA THR A 47 54.95 36.25 -15.48
C THR A 47 55.05 36.73 -14.04
N THR A 48 54.98 35.76 -13.13
CA THR A 48 55.28 35.82 -11.70
C THR A 48 56.78 36.06 -11.49
N ALA A 49 57.14 37.04 -10.67
CA ALA A 49 58.51 37.35 -10.27
C ALA A 49 58.88 36.58 -8.99
N HIS A 50 60.01 35.86 -9.03
CA HIS A 50 60.63 35.22 -7.88
C HIS A 50 62.11 35.64 -7.82
N SER A 51 62.44 36.36 -6.73
CA SER A 51 63.72 36.51 -6.03
C SER A 51 65.06 36.16 -6.69
N ASP A 52 65.95 37.17 -6.80
CA ASP A 52 67.41 37.05 -6.83
C ASP A 52 68.05 37.86 -5.67
N PRO A 53 69.27 37.49 -5.17
CA PRO A 53 69.88 37.92 -3.91
C PRO A 53 70.67 39.25 -3.99
N PRO A 54 71.16 39.82 -2.86
CA PRO A 54 71.53 41.23 -2.76
C PRO A 54 72.94 41.57 -3.28
N ASP A 55 73.01 42.75 -3.89
CA ASP A 55 74.15 43.68 -3.98
C ASP A 55 75.52 43.15 -4.41
N ALA A 56 75.69 43.06 -5.73
CA ALA A 56 76.96 43.43 -6.34
C ALA A 56 77.12 44.96 -6.24
N VAL A 57 78.06 45.42 -5.42
CA VAL A 57 78.48 46.83 -5.37
C VAL A 57 78.86 47.25 -6.79
N PRO A 58 78.27 48.32 -7.37
CA PRO A 58 78.62 48.75 -8.72
C PRO A 58 80.08 49.19 -8.72
N ASP A 59 80.89 48.37 -9.36
CA ASP A 59 82.25 48.66 -9.76
C ASP A 59 82.27 50.03 -10.45
N THR A 60 83.12 50.91 -9.93
CA THR A 60 83.50 52.24 -10.48
C THR A 60 82.69 52.67 -11.71
N ALA A 61 81.50 53.25 -11.49
CA ALA A 61 80.78 53.94 -12.54
C ALA A 61 81.67 55.05 -13.10
N SER A 62 82.27 54.78 -14.25
CA SER A 62 82.86 55.78 -15.12
C SER A 62 81.81 56.87 -15.33
N PHE A 63 82.12 58.10 -14.93
CA PHE A 63 81.31 59.30 -15.20
C PHE A 63 81.23 59.53 -16.72
N SER A 64 80.47 58.69 -17.41
CA SER A 64 80.48 58.57 -18.88
C SER A 64 79.56 59.59 -19.57
N SER A 65 78.64 60.23 -18.85
CA SER A 65 77.93 61.40 -19.37
C SER A 65 78.59 62.67 -18.83
N LYS A 66 79.36 63.37 -19.66
CA LYS A 66 79.91 64.67 -19.25
C LYS A 66 78.74 65.59 -18.90
N LEU A 67 78.71 66.10 -17.66
CA LEU A 67 77.78 67.15 -17.25
C LEU A 67 77.82 68.26 -18.32
N THR A 68 76.67 68.67 -18.85
CA THR A 68 76.61 69.62 -19.97
C THR A 68 76.98 71.04 -19.56
N ASN A 69 76.73 71.39 -18.28
CA ASN A 69 77.03 72.70 -17.73
C ASN A 69 78.50 72.82 -17.27
N ILE A 70 79.19 73.87 -17.72
CA ILE A 70 80.59 74.17 -17.38
C ILE A 70 80.77 74.39 -15.86
N GLU A 71 79.83 75.05 -15.20
CA GLU A 71 79.86 75.26 -13.75
C GLU A 71 79.70 73.94 -13.00
N ALA A 72 78.80 73.07 -13.46
CA ALA A 72 78.62 71.72 -12.92
C ALA A 72 79.90 70.88 -13.08
N GLN A 73 80.57 70.96 -14.23
CA GLN A 73 81.88 70.32 -14.45
C GLN A 73 82.96 70.88 -13.51
N ARG A 74 82.96 72.20 -13.22
CA ARG A 74 83.90 72.83 -12.27
C ARG A 74 83.64 72.39 -10.83
N VAL A 75 82.38 72.37 -10.39
CA VAL A 75 82.02 71.86 -9.05
C VAL A 75 82.44 70.39 -8.92
N MET A 76 82.20 69.59 -9.95
CA MET A 76 82.61 68.19 -9.94
C MET A 76 84.14 68.01 -9.96
N SER A 77 84.88 68.84 -10.70
CA SER A 77 86.34 68.74 -10.72
C SER A 77 86.96 69.08 -9.35
N VAL A 78 86.40 70.07 -8.64
CA VAL A 78 86.81 70.42 -7.27
C VAL A 78 86.52 69.27 -6.30
N LEU A 79 85.34 68.66 -6.38
CA LEU A 79 84.97 67.50 -5.53
C LEU A 79 85.83 66.26 -5.83
N MET A 80 86.15 65.99 -7.10
CA MET A 80 87.07 64.91 -7.48
C MET A 80 88.51 65.17 -7.01
N ASP A 81 88.96 66.43 -7.04
CA ASP A 81 90.27 66.82 -6.51
C ASP A 81 90.33 66.73 -4.99
N MET A 82 89.26 67.14 -4.30
CA MET A 82 89.09 66.95 -2.86
C MET A 82 89.13 65.46 -2.49
N GLN A 83 88.37 64.62 -3.18
CA GLN A 83 88.37 63.17 -2.93
C GLN A 83 89.76 62.56 -3.09
N ARG A 84 90.49 62.91 -4.16
CA ARG A 84 91.87 62.45 -4.37
C ARG A 84 92.80 62.86 -3.23
N LYS A 85 92.69 64.10 -2.75
CA LYS A 85 93.51 64.60 -1.62
C LYS A 85 93.17 63.92 -0.30
N VAL A 86 91.89 63.74 -0.01
CA VAL A 86 91.41 63.04 1.19
C VAL A 86 91.88 61.58 1.18
N GLN A 87 91.76 60.88 0.05
CA GLN A 87 92.25 59.51 -0.10
C GLN A 87 93.76 59.40 0.09
N LEU A 88 94.54 60.39 -0.35
CA LEU A 88 95.99 60.41 -0.11
C LEU A 88 96.33 60.61 1.37
N VAL A 89 95.63 61.51 2.06
CA VAL A 89 95.79 61.70 3.51
C VAL A 89 95.39 60.44 4.28
N GLY A 90 94.28 59.80 3.90
CA GLY A 90 93.80 58.56 4.50
C GLY A 90 94.68 57.32 4.23
N LEU A 91 95.69 57.44 3.36
CA LEU A 91 96.70 56.39 3.12
C LEU A 91 98.01 56.64 3.88
N LEU A 92 98.13 57.76 4.61
CA LEU A 92 99.32 58.05 5.41
C LEU A 92 99.45 57.03 6.56
N PRO A 93 100.64 56.45 6.82
CA PRO A 93 100.79 55.38 7.81
C PRO A 93 100.63 55.86 9.24
N ASP A 94 99.80 55.20 10.04
CA ASP A 94 99.50 55.57 11.45
C ASP A 94 100.66 55.32 12.41
N SER A 95 101.57 54.42 12.05
CA SER A 95 102.80 54.13 12.81
C SER A 95 104.04 54.24 11.93
N MET A 96 105.14 54.77 12.47
CA MET A 96 106.43 54.80 11.78
C MET A 96 107.09 53.42 11.82
N ASP A 97 106.98 52.68 10.72
CA ASP A 97 107.62 51.37 10.56
C ASP A 97 109.01 51.50 9.91
N ARG A 98 109.94 50.59 10.21
CA ARG A 98 111.28 50.52 9.63
C ARG A 98 111.25 50.37 8.11
N ARG A 99 110.16 49.80 7.56
CA ARG A 99 109.89 49.70 6.12
C ARG A 99 109.68 51.05 5.44
N MET A 100 109.26 52.09 6.16
CA MET A 100 109.02 53.41 5.58
C MET A 100 110.32 54.15 5.26
N SER A 101 111.37 53.94 6.07
CA SER A 101 112.69 54.52 5.86
C SER A 101 113.42 53.95 4.64
N THR A 102 113.03 52.76 4.15
CA THR A 102 113.59 52.15 2.93
C THR A 102 112.77 52.44 1.68
N ILE A 103 111.47 52.72 1.82
CA ILE A 103 110.55 52.92 0.71
C ILE A 103 110.50 54.38 0.25
N PHE A 104 110.55 55.32 1.20
CA PHE A 104 110.52 56.76 0.96
C PHE A 104 111.91 57.39 1.01
N SER A 105 112.10 58.53 0.32
CA SER A 105 113.32 59.32 0.46
C SER A 105 113.40 59.93 1.87
N ALA A 106 114.61 60.29 2.30
CA ALA A 106 114.85 60.87 3.62
C ALA A 106 113.97 62.11 3.90
N GLU A 107 113.70 62.92 2.87
CA GLU A 107 112.83 64.10 2.95
C GLU A 107 111.36 63.75 3.20
N ILE A 108 110.81 62.78 2.47
CA ILE A 108 109.41 62.35 2.64
C ILE A 108 109.24 61.65 3.98
N PHE A 109 110.22 60.82 4.37
CA PHE A 109 110.23 60.14 5.65
C PHE A 109 110.27 61.14 6.81
N ALA A 110 111.13 62.16 6.73
CA ALA A 110 111.20 63.23 7.73
C ALA A 110 109.90 64.04 7.81
N ALA A 111 109.29 64.38 6.68
CA ALA A 111 108.02 65.12 6.65
C ALA A 111 106.84 64.32 7.21
N ILE A 112 106.79 63.00 6.99
CA ILE A 112 105.78 62.13 7.62
C ILE A 112 106.05 62.00 9.12
N ALA A 113 107.30 61.87 9.55
CA ALA A 113 107.66 61.82 10.96
C ALA A 113 107.32 63.14 11.69
N GLU A 114 107.55 64.28 11.02
CA GLU A 114 107.17 65.61 11.51
C GLU A 114 105.65 65.73 11.65
N LEU A 115 104.88 65.25 10.65
CA LEU A 115 103.42 65.23 10.73
C LEU A 115 102.94 64.43 11.95
N ARG A 116 103.52 63.25 12.19
CA ARG A 116 103.14 62.40 13.33
C ARG A 116 103.49 63.02 14.68
N HIS A 117 104.68 63.59 14.79
CA HIS A 117 105.07 64.32 16.00
C HIS A 117 104.13 65.51 16.28
N LEU A 118 103.69 66.22 15.24
CA LEU A 118 102.71 67.29 15.38
C LEU A 118 101.30 66.79 15.73
N GLU A 119 100.88 65.65 15.18
CA GLU A 119 99.61 65.00 15.51
C GLU A 119 99.57 64.49 16.96
N ASP A 120 100.61 63.79 17.43
CA ASP A 120 100.75 63.34 18.83
C ASP A 120 100.75 64.54 19.80
N ARG A 121 101.44 65.62 19.43
CA ARG A 121 101.46 66.87 20.21
C ARG A 121 100.10 67.57 20.21
N TYR A 122 99.34 67.46 19.13
CA TYR A 122 97.98 68.00 19.06
C TYR A 122 97.00 67.16 19.87
N GLU A 123 97.13 65.83 19.85
CA GLU A 123 96.28 64.90 20.59
C GLU A 123 96.51 65.01 22.11
N THR A 124 97.77 65.15 22.55
CA THR A 124 98.10 65.42 23.96
C THR A 124 97.47 66.73 24.45
N LEU A 125 97.60 67.82 23.69
CA LEU A 125 96.94 69.10 24.01
C LEU A 125 95.41 69.02 23.97
N LEU A 126 94.84 68.18 23.09
CA LEU A 126 93.40 67.93 23.04
C LEU A 126 92.94 67.19 24.30
N GLY A 127 93.66 66.15 24.73
CA GLY A 127 93.40 65.40 25.96
C GLY A 127 93.49 66.27 27.23
N GLU A 128 94.47 67.17 27.28
CA GLU A 128 94.64 68.13 28.37
C GLU A 128 93.50 69.17 28.45
N ASN A 129 92.92 69.54 27.30
CA ASN A 129 91.83 70.51 27.22
C ASN A 129 90.43 69.94 27.49
N ILE A 130 90.21 68.63 27.29
CA ILE A 130 88.94 67.97 27.64
C ILE A 130 88.62 68.11 29.13
N ASN A 131 89.64 68.27 29.98
CA ASN A 131 89.50 68.43 31.43
C ASN A 131 89.30 69.89 31.90
N LYS A 132 89.14 70.87 31.00
CA LYS A 132 88.94 72.30 31.35
C LYS A 132 87.63 72.85 30.74
N PRO A 133 86.63 73.26 31.54
CA PRO A 133 85.40 73.83 31.03
C PRO A 133 85.56 75.35 30.85
N SER A 134 86.31 75.77 29.83
CA SER A 134 86.35 77.18 29.42
C SER A 134 86.04 77.34 27.94
N ARG A 135 85.29 78.39 27.64
CA ARG A 135 84.51 78.60 26.41
C ARG A 135 85.35 79.07 25.20
N ASP A 136 86.67 79.13 25.33
CA ASP A 136 87.64 79.28 24.25
C ASP A 136 88.44 77.97 24.08
N SER A 137 87.86 77.01 23.37
CA SER A 137 88.33 75.63 23.26
C SER A 137 89.58 75.42 22.37
N ILE A 138 90.25 76.50 21.94
CA ILE A 138 91.44 76.44 21.08
C ILE A 138 92.49 77.37 21.66
N THR A 139 93.50 76.82 22.33
CA THR A 139 94.67 77.60 22.77
C THR A 139 95.42 78.15 21.54
N PRO A 140 96.12 79.29 21.66
CA PRO A 140 96.95 79.80 20.56
C PRO A 140 97.96 78.75 20.08
N GLU A 141 98.48 77.94 20.99
CA GLU A 141 99.38 76.81 20.70
C GLU A 141 98.70 75.70 19.89
N MET A 142 97.46 75.30 20.22
CA MET A 142 96.70 74.35 19.39
C MET A 142 96.39 74.93 18.01
N ARG A 143 96.13 76.24 17.91
CA ARG A 143 95.93 76.91 16.62
C ARG A 143 97.19 76.91 15.78
N ASP A 144 98.35 77.08 16.41
CA ASP A 144 99.64 77.11 15.72
C ASP A 144 100.11 75.71 15.32
N ILE A 145 99.94 74.70 16.18
CA ILE A 145 100.16 73.29 15.82
C ILE A 145 99.19 72.87 14.73
N GLY A 146 97.90 73.23 14.82
CA GLY A 146 96.93 72.98 13.77
C GLY A 146 97.29 73.68 12.44
N ARG A 147 97.92 74.87 12.49
CA ARG A 147 98.48 75.53 11.29
C ARG A 147 99.68 74.77 10.73
N GLN A 148 100.57 74.28 11.59
CA GLN A 148 101.75 73.48 11.20
C GLN A 148 101.33 72.14 10.59
N ILE A 149 100.43 71.39 11.24
CA ILE A 149 99.84 70.15 10.70
C ILE A 149 99.29 70.42 9.30
N ARG A 150 98.43 71.43 9.13
CA ARG A 150 97.88 71.77 7.80
C ARG A 150 98.96 72.12 6.78
N SER A 151 100.04 72.79 7.19
CA SER A 151 101.15 73.14 6.30
C SER A 151 101.91 71.90 5.85
N VAL A 152 102.28 71.02 6.79
CA VAL A 152 103.00 69.77 6.54
C VAL A 152 102.13 68.81 5.73
N THR A 153 100.86 68.62 6.08
CA THR A 153 99.91 67.79 5.31
C THR A 153 99.75 68.33 3.88
N ARG A 154 99.66 69.64 3.67
CA ARG A 154 99.57 70.22 2.31
C ARG A 154 100.84 70.00 1.51
N SER A 155 102.01 70.18 2.11
CA SER A 155 103.30 69.94 1.48
C SER A 155 103.47 68.46 1.11
N LEU A 156 103.11 67.54 2.00
CA LEU A 156 103.10 66.09 1.74
C LEU A 156 102.13 65.72 0.62
N VAL A 157 100.87 66.15 0.70
CA VAL A 157 99.86 65.87 -0.34
C VAL A 157 100.29 66.45 -1.68
N ARG A 158 100.86 67.67 -1.71
CA ARG A 158 101.41 68.26 -2.94
C ARG A 158 102.56 67.42 -3.49
N HIS A 159 103.47 66.95 -2.63
CA HIS A 159 104.58 66.10 -3.03
C HIS A 159 104.11 64.75 -3.59
N PHE A 160 103.13 64.09 -2.97
CA PHE A 160 102.53 62.85 -3.48
C PHE A 160 101.73 63.05 -4.77
N LEU A 161 101.08 64.21 -4.95
CA LEU A 161 100.39 64.55 -6.20
C LEU A 161 101.37 64.87 -7.35
N GLN A 162 102.52 65.49 -7.04
CA GLN A 162 103.57 65.83 -8.01
C GLN A 162 104.46 64.62 -8.34
N ASN A 163 104.55 63.64 -7.45
CA ASN A 163 105.38 62.44 -7.62
C ASN A 163 104.52 61.16 -7.54
N PRO A 164 103.95 60.70 -8.67
CA PRO A 164 103.07 59.53 -8.72
C PRO A 164 103.74 58.23 -8.22
N THR A 165 105.07 58.12 -8.35
CA THR A 165 105.81 56.95 -7.88
C THR A 165 105.81 56.85 -6.35
N ALA A 166 105.89 57.98 -5.65
CA ALA A 166 105.79 58.05 -4.20
C ALA A 166 104.37 57.74 -3.71
N ALA A 167 103.34 58.18 -4.43
CA ALA A 167 101.94 57.85 -4.12
C ALA A 167 101.62 56.37 -4.33
N SER A 168 102.19 55.73 -5.37
CA SER A 168 102.06 54.29 -5.59
C SER A 168 102.74 53.47 -4.49
N LYS A 169 103.91 53.91 -4.02
CA LYS A 169 104.58 53.34 -2.85
C LYS A 169 103.74 53.47 -1.57
N LEU A 170 103.05 54.60 -1.39
CA LEU A 170 102.13 54.82 -0.27
C LEU A 170 100.93 53.85 -0.31
N ARG A 171 100.37 53.59 -1.50
CA ARG A 171 99.30 52.58 -1.68
C ARG A 171 99.79 51.15 -1.42
N TYR A 172 101.03 50.84 -1.78
CA TYR A 172 101.64 49.53 -1.55
C TYR A 172 101.85 49.21 -0.06
N LEU A 173 102.10 50.22 0.77
CA LEU A 173 102.26 50.06 2.22
C LEU A 173 101.01 49.54 2.93
N LYS A 174 99.82 49.65 2.31
CA LYS A 174 98.53 49.17 2.85
C LYS A 174 98.37 49.50 4.34
N SER A 175 98.63 50.76 4.73
CA SER A 175 98.36 51.17 6.10
C SER A 175 96.90 50.88 6.46
N THR A 176 96.69 50.33 7.64
CA THR A 176 95.35 50.16 8.19
C THR A 176 94.72 51.53 8.30
N LYS A 177 93.58 51.75 7.62
CA LYS A 177 92.85 53.01 7.74
C LYS A 177 92.05 52.99 9.04
N LEU A 178 92.03 54.10 9.76
CA LEU A 178 91.07 54.32 10.84
C LEU A 178 89.64 54.17 10.30
N PRO A 179 88.73 53.47 11.02
CA PRO A 179 87.34 53.28 10.59
C PRO A 179 86.60 54.60 10.29
N SER A 180 86.91 55.66 11.05
CA SER A 180 86.36 57.00 10.84
C SER A 180 86.76 57.63 9.50
N VAL A 181 88.00 57.39 9.05
CA VAL A 181 88.51 57.88 7.76
C VAL A 181 87.87 57.11 6.60
N ALA A 182 87.69 55.79 6.76
CA ALA A 182 86.99 54.97 5.76
C ALA A 182 85.51 55.39 5.61
N GLN A 183 84.81 55.64 6.73
CA GLN A 183 83.44 56.16 6.72
C GLN A 183 83.34 57.54 6.06
N PHE A 184 84.30 58.43 6.33
CA PHE A 184 84.35 59.75 5.70
C PHE A 184 84.59 59.66 4.19
N GLU A 185 85.48 58.78 3.72
CA GLU A 185 85.68 58.53 2.30
C GLU A 185 84.42 57.99 1.61
N GLN A 186 83.66 57.11 2.28
CA GLN A 186 82.38 56.59 1.78
C GLN A 186 81.32 57.68 1.68
N LEU A 187 81.12 58.47 2.74
CA LEU A 187 80.17 59.59 2.71
C LEU A 187 80.54 60.61 1.63
N LEU A 188 81.83 60.90 1.44
CA LEU A 188 82.30 61.78 0.38
C LEU A 188 82.01 61.21 -1.02
N GLN A 189 82.10 59.89 -1.18
CA GLN A 189 81.69 59.20 -2.42
C GLN A 189 80.18 59.29 -2.64
N GLU A 190 79.35 59.11 -1.61
CA GLU A 190 77.88 59.26 -1.69
C GLU A 190 77.48 60.70 -2.04
N VAL A 191 78.08 61.70 -1.38
CA VAL A 191 77.87 63.12 -1.68
C VAL A 191 78.26 63.42 -3.13
N LYS A 192 79.37 62.88 -3.63
CA LYS A 192 79.75 63.02 -5.03
C LYS A 192 78.69 62.46 -5.97
N MET A 193 78.16 61.27 -5.69
CA MET A 193 77.12 60.65 -6.53
C MET A 193 75.84 61.49 -6.53
N LEU A 194 75.41 61.97 -5.36
CA LEU A 194 74.23 62.82 -5.21
C LEU A 194 74.39 64.16 -5.94
N VAL A 195 75.55 64.81 -5.78
CA VAL A 195 75.84 66.09 -6.46
C VAL A 195 75.90 65.89 -7.98
N TYR A 196 76.48 64.78 -8.45
CA TYR A 196 76.51 64.45 -9.87
C TYR A 196 75.09 64.25 -10.44
N GLU A 197 74.24 63.51 -9.72
CA GLU A 197 72.84 63.30 -10.12
C GLU A 197 72.07 64.62 -10.15
N ARG A 198 72.18 65.45 -9.11
CA ARG A 198 71.49 66.74 -9.01
C ARG A 198 71.97 67.77 -10.03
N LEU A 199 73.25 67.78 -10.36
CA LEU A 199 73.80 68.64 -11.41
C LEU A 199 73.48 68.13 -12.82
N GLY A 200 73.10 66.85 -12.95
CA GLY A 200 72.68 66.21 -14.20
C GLY A 200 71.17 66.26 -14.44
N THR A 201 70.36 66.49 -13.40
CA THR A 201 68.90 66.66 -13.53
C THR A 201 68.54 68.05 -13.99
N THR A 202 67.77 68.15 -15.08
CA THR A 202 67.21 69.43 -15.52
C THR A 202 65.95 69.78 -14.73
N VAL A 203 65.53 71.06 -14.77
CA VAL A 203 64.29 71.51 -14.12
C VAL A 203 63.07 70.84 -14.76
N GLU A 204 63.14 70.59 -16.06
CA GLU A 204 62.14 69.85 -16.82
C GLU A 204 62.05 68.39 -16.37
N ASP A 205 63.18 67.72 -16.14
CA ASP A 205 63.20 66.34 -15.64
C ASP A 205 62.65 66.22 -14.23
N GLU A 206 62.97 67.17 -13.34
CA GLU A 206 62.40 67.20 -11.99
C GLU A 206 60.89 67.43 -12.02
N LYS A 207 60.42 68.34 -12.87
CA LYS A 207 58.97 68.57 -13.07
C LYS A 207 58.28 67.33 -13.63
N ALA A 208 58.87 66.66 -14.62
CA ALA A 208 58.34 65.43 -15.18
C ALA A 208 58.25 64.30 -14.14
N LYS A 209 59.25 64.16 -13.25
CA LYS A 209 59.22 63.21 -12.13
C LYS A 209 58.08 63.52 -11.15
N LEU A 210 57.88 64.80 -10.81
CA LEU A 210 56.79 65.22 -9.93
C LEU A 210 55.42 64.95 -10.54
N ASP A 211 55.24 65.26 -11.83
CA ASP A 211 53.99 64.99 -12.55
C ASP A 211 53.69 63.49 -12.62
N GLN A 212 54.72 62.66 -12.88
CA GLN A 212 54.59 61.20 -12.84
C GLN A 212 54.18 60.68 -11.45
N LEU A 213 54.82 61.19 -10.39
CA LEU A 213 54.47 60.83 -9.01
C LEU A 213 53.02 61.20 -8.69
N SER A 214 52.57 62.39 -9.10
CA SER A 214 51.18 62.82 -8.95
C SER A 214 50.19 61.86 -9.62
N ILE A 215 50.48 61.43 -10.85
CA ILE A 215 49.66 60.44 -11.58
C ILE A 215 49.65 59.09 -10.85
N ILE A 216 50.79 58.64 -10.32
CA ILE A 216 50.89 57.37 -9.57
C ILE A 216 50.04 57.46 -8.30
N ILE A 217 50.16 58.54 -7.53
CA ILE A 217 49.39 58.75 -6.29
C ILE A 217 47.89 58.77 -6.60
N ALA A 218 47.47 59.49 -7.64
CA ALA A 218 46.07 59.54 -8.05
C ALA A 218 45.53 58.16 -8.47
N LYS A 219 46.34 57.38 -9.20
CA LYS A 219 46.01 55.99 -9.56
C LYS A 219 45.92 55.10 -8.33
N GLU A 220 46.87 55.20 -7.40
CA GLU A 220 46.89 54.43 -6.16
C GLU A 220 45.68 54.75 -5.27
N GLN A 221 45.31 56.02 -5.14
CA GLN A 221 44.08 56.40 -4.43
C GLN A 221 42.84 55.83 -5.09
N LYS A 222 42.73 55.90 -6.42
CA LYS A 222 41.60 55.33 -7.15
C LYS A 222 41.52 53.81 -6.96
N THR A 223 42.63 53.10 -7.16
CA THR A 223 42.65 51.63 -6.97
C THR A 223 42.40 51.25 -5.53
N SER A 224 42.90 52.01 -4.55
CA SER A 224 42.62 51.78 -3.13
C SER A 224 41.13 51.93 -2.81
N ASN A 225 40.47 52.96 -3.36
CA ASN A 225 39.03 53.17 -3.21
C ASN A 225 38.22 52.05 -3.87
N ASP A 226 38.59 51.64 -5.07
CA ASP A 226 37.94 50.53 -5.78
C ASP A 226 38.08 49.22 -4.99
N VAL A 227 39.28 48.94 -4.43
CA VAL A 227 39.51 47.79 -3.55
C VAL A 227 38.66 47.86 -2.29
N ALA A 228 38.52 49.04 -1.68
CA ALA A 228 37.68 49.22 -0.50
C ALA A 228 36.19 48.94 -0.82
N SER A 229 35.67 49.50 -1.93
CA SER A 229 34.30 49.26 -2.39
C SER A 229 34.04 47.78 -2.68
N LEU A 230 34.95 47.12 -3.41
CA LEU A 230 34.82 45.70 -3.73
C LEU A 230 34.88 44.81 -2.48
N ARG A 231 35.68 45.18 -1.48
CA ARG A 231 35.72 44.47 -0.18
C ARG A 231 34.40 44.61 0.56
N GLU A 232 33.80 45.81 0.57
CA GLU A 232 32.50 46.04 1.21
C GLU A 232 31.38 45.24 0.52
N GLU A 233 31.33 45.27 -0.82
CA GLU A 233 30.37 44.48 -1.60
C GLU A 233 30.52 42.98 -1.35
N LEU A 234 31.76 42.50 -1.30
CA LEU A 234 32.07 41.10 -1.02
C LEU A 234 31.64 40.68 0.40
N ASP A 235 31.85 41.53 1.40
CA ASP A 235 31.40 41.26 2.76
C ASP A 235 29.87 41.32 2.89
N LYS A 236 29.21 42.24 2.17
CA LYS A 236 27.76 42.29 2.09
C LYS A 236 27.19 41.02 1.45
N ALA A 237 27.73 40.60 0.31
CA ALA A 237 27.32 39.38 -0.37
C ALA A 237 27.55 38.12 0.48
N LYS A 238 28.66 38.06 1.23
CA LYS A 238 28.91 36.99 2.21
C LYS A 238 27.84 36.97 3.31
N LYS A 239 27.53 38.12 3.90
CA LYS A 239 26.50 38.22 4.95
C LYS A 239 25.13 37.80 4.43
N GLU A 240 24.71 38.30 3.28
CA GLU A 240 23.44 37.93 2.63
C GLU A 240 23.38 36.42 2.35
N ARG A 241 24.45 35.85 1.82
CA ARG A 241 24.56 34.40 1.61
C ARG A 241 24.42 33.63 2.91
N THR A 242 25.06 34.05 4.01
CA THR A 242 24.92 33.36 5.30
C THR A 242 23.51 33.43 5.86
N VAL A 243 22.83 34.57 5.72
CA VAL A 243 21.42 34.73 6.14
C VAL A 243 20.51 33.81 5.33
N GLU A 244 20.69 33.74 4.02
CA GLU A 244 19.90 32.87 3.13
C GLU A 244 20.14 31.39 3.41
N ILE A 245 21.40 30.99 3.66
CA ILE A 245 21.75 29.62 4.09
C ILE A 245 21.02 29.28 5.40
N ASN A 246 21.02 30.19 6.38
CA ASN A 246 20.34 29.96 7.66
C ASN A 246 18.82 29.82 7.49
N LYS A 247 18.19 30.66 6.65
CA LYS A 247 16.77 30.54 6.32
C LYS A 247 16.43 29.19 5.69
N ARG A 248 17.22 28.75 4.70
CA ARG A 248 17.04 27.45 4.04
C ARG A 248 17.26 26.28 5.01
N ASN A 249 18.27 26.36 5.86
CA ASN A 249 18.54 25.35 6.89
C ASN A 249 17.36 25.23 7.87
N GLU A 250 16.73 26.34 8.24
CA GLU A 250 15.56 26.33 9.11
C GLU A 250 14.32 25.71 8.43
N VAL A 251 14.13 25.99 7.13
CA VAL A 251 13.09 25.30 6.33
C VAL A 251 13.36 23.80 6.26
N ILE A 252 14.61 23.39 5.98
CA ILE A 252 15.00 21.98 5.97
C ILE A 252 14.73 21.32 7.32
N ARG A 253 15.03 22.00 8.44
CA ARG A 253 14.77 21.50 9.79
C ARG A 253 13.29 21.28 10.03
N ARG A 254 12.44 22.24 9.67
CA ARG A 254 10.97 22.13 9.79
C ARG A 254 10.41 21.00 8.95
N LEU A 255 10.80 20.91 7.67
CA LEU A 255 10.35 19.84 6.78
C LEU A 255 10.79 18.45 7.27
N LYS A 256 12.00 18.33 7.84
CA LYS A 256 12.46 17.08 8.47
C LYS A 256 11.62 16.68 9.69
N GLU A 257 11.18 17.65 10.50
CA GLU A 257 10.30 17.41 11.64
C GLU A 257 8.90 17.00 11.18
N GLU A 258 8.32 17.73 10.22
CA GLU A 258 7.02 17.41 9.63
C GLU A 258 7.02 16.01 9.01
N LEU A 259 8.06 15.66 8.25
CA LEU A 259 8.20 14.32 7.68
C LEU A 259 8.28 13.25 8.76
N ARG A 260 9.02 13.48 9.85
CA ARG A 260 9.08 12.54 10.98
C ARG A 260 7.72 12.38 11.65
N ASN A 261 6.98 13.47 11.84
CA ASN A 261 5.65 13.44 12.43
C ASN A 261 4.64 12.71 11.54
N ILE A 262 4.62 12.99 10.23
CA ILE A 262 3.75 12.29 9.27
C ILE A 262 4.06 10.80 9.24
N LYS A 263 5.35 10.41 9.19
CA LYS A 263 5.74 8.99 9.24
C LYS A 263 5.27 8.32 10.51
N LYS A 264 5.49 8.94 11.68
CA LYS A 264 5.05 8.40 12.97
C LYS A 264 3.53 8.25 13.03
N GLN A 265 2.79 9.25 12.57
CA GLN A 265 1.33 9.20 12.53
C GLN A 265 0.84 8.10 11.57
N ALA A 266 1.44 7.96 10.38
CA ALA A 266 1.08 6.92 9.42
C ALA A 266 1.39 5.50 9.92
N GLU A 267 2.51 5.31 10.62
CA GLU A 267 2.84 4.03 11.26
C GLU A 267 1.85 3.71 12.39
N GLU A 268 1.47 4.70 13.19
CA GLU A 268 0.52 4.52 14.28
C GLU A 268 -0.90 4.24 13.76
N THR A 269 -1.36 4.93 12.72
CA THR A 269 -2.66 4.66 12.10
C THR A 269 -2.70 3.28 11.45
N THR A 270 -1.64 2.88 10.75
CA THR A 270 -1.51 1.53 10.18
C THR A 270 -1.58 0.47 11.28
N LYS A 271 -0.78 0.58 12.34
CA LYS A 271 -0.81 -0.35 13.48
C LYS A 271 -2.18 -0.44 14.14
N ARG A 272 -2.85 0.69 14.35
CA ARG A 272 -4.21 0.72 14.92
C ARG A 272 -5.23 0.07 13.99
N LEU A 273 -5.12 0.27 12.68
CA LEU A 273 -6.01 -0.33 11.69
C LEU A 273 -5.79 -1.84 11.61
N GLU A 274 -4.55 -2.31 11.56
CA GLU A 274 -4.21 -3.74 11.58
C GLU A 274 -4.74 -4.42 12.83
N ALA A 275 -4.54 -3.82 14.01
CA ALA A 275 -5.05 -4.36 15.26
C ALA A 275 -6.58 -4.45 15.28
N ARG A 276 -7.29 -3.41 14.81
CA ARG A 276 -8.75 -3.42 14.69
C ARG A 276 -9.24 -4.43 13.66
N SER A 277 -8.56 -4.54 12.52
CA SER A 277 -8.90 -5.49 11.47
C SER A 277 -8.76 -6.92 11.97
N LYS A 278 -7.63 -7.24 12.63
CA LYS A 278 -7.38 -8.55 13.21
C LYS A 278 -8.38 -8.89 14.32
N GLN A 279 -8.66 -7.96 15.22
CA GLN A 279 -9.67 -8.15 16.26
C GLN A 279 -11.05 -8.43 15.66
N LYS A 280 -11.43 -7.70 14.61
CA LYS A 280 -12.69 -7.92 13.91
C LYS A 280 -12.72 -9.27 13.20
N GLU A 281 -11.65 -9.64 12.51
CA GLU A 281 -11.49 -10.95 11.87
C GLU A 281 -11.63 -12.08 12.89
N ASP A 282 -10.92 -12.01 14.03
CA ASP A 282 -11.00 -13.01 15.10
C ASP A 282 -12.42 -13.11 15.67
N SER A 283 -13.09 -11.97 15.88
CA SER A 283 -14.50 -11.92 16.33
C SER A 283 -15.45 -12.52 15.30
N ASP A 284 -15.31 -12.17 14.03
CA ASP A 284 -16.17 -12.66 12.95
C ASP A 284 -15.98 -14.16 12.76
N VAL A 285 -14.72 -14.65 12.76
CA VAL A 285 -14.40 -16.08 12.71
C VAL A 285 -15.04 -16.84 13.86
N GLN A 286 -14.98 -16.31 15.09
CA GLN A 286 -15.62 -16.94 16.24
C GLN A 286 -17.15 -16.97 16.08
N GLN A 287 -17.77 -15.84 15.70
CA GLN A 287 -19.22 -15.77 15.47
C GLN A 287 -19.68 -16.75 14.38
N PHE A 288 -18.90 -16.89 13.30
CA PHE A 288 -19.22 -17.86 12.24
C PHE A 288 -19.06 -19.30 12.71
N ARG A 289 -18.02 -19.61 13.50
CA ARG A 289 -17.85 -20.94 14.11
C ARG A 289 -19.01 -21.29 15.02
N ASP A 290 -19.44 -20.36 15.88
CA ASP A 290 -20.55 -20.58 16.81
C ASP A 290 -21.86 -20.81 16.05
N LYS A 291 -22.12 -20.03 14.99
CA LYS A 291 -23.29 -20.23 14.11
C LYS A 291 -23.22 -21.55 13.36
N GLU A 292 -22.06 -21.91 12.83
CA GLU A 292 -21.87 -23.19 12.13
C GLU A 292 -22.13 -24.37 13.06
N LEU A 293 -21.66 -24.29 14.31
CA LEU A 293 -21.89 -25.31 15.32
C LEU A 293 -23.39 -25.42 15.67
N SER A 294 -24.05 -24.30 15.92
CA SER A 294 -25.50 -24.27 16.20
C SER A 294 -26.33 -24.85 15.06
N LEU A 295 -26.03 -24.50 13.80
CA LEU A 295 -26.72 -25.05 12.63
C LEU A 295 -26.45 -26.55 12.44
N LYS A 296 -25.23 -27.01 12.75
CA LYS A 296 -24.90 -28.45 12.73
C LYS A 296 -25.68 -29.22 13.78
N GLU A 297 -25.81 -28.68 14.99
CA GLU A 297 -26.62 -29.27 16.05
C GLU A 297 -28.10 -29.31 15.68
N GLU A 298 -28.67 -28.22 15.14
CA GLU A 298 -30.05 -28.18 14.64
C GLU A 298 -30.28 -29.19 13.51
N THR A 299 -29.35 -29.28 12.55
CA THR A 299 -29.42 -30.26 11.46
C THR A 299 -29.37 -31.70 12.00
N ALA A 300 -28.55 -31.96 13.02
CA ALA A 300 -28.49 -33.28 13.66
C ALA A 300 -29.80 -33.61 14.37
N ALA A 301 -30.36 -32.66 15.13
CA ALA A 301 -31.64 -32.82 15.83
C ALA A 301 -32.81 -33.08 14.86
N LEU A 302 -32.91 -32.30 13.78
CA LEU A 302 -33.93 -32.51 12.74
C LEU A 302 -33.77 -33.86 12.03
N ARG A 303 -32.54 -34.32 11.81
CA ARG A 303 -32.29 -35.66 11.25
C ARG A 303 -32.77 -36.77 12.19
N THR A 304 -32.52 -36.63 13.50
CA THR A 304 -33.00 -37.59 14.49
C THR A 304 -34.53 -37.59 14.56
N GLU A 305 -35.16 -36.42 14.59
CA GLU A 305 -36.62 -36.28 14.59
C GLU A 305 -37.25 -36.90 13.34
N LEU A 306 -36.69 -36.63 12.15
CA LEU A 306 -37.14 -37.23 10.91
C LEU A 306 -37.05 -38.76 10.95
N HIS A 307 -35.94 -39.30 11.47
CA HIS A 307 -35.74 -40.74 11.59
C HIS A 307 -36.77 -41.38 12.53
N GLU A 308 -37.05 -40.76 13.68
CA GLU A 308 -38.06 -41.21 14.62
C GLU A 308 -39.47 -41.17 14.02
N LEU A 309 -39.82 -40.09 13.31
CA LEU A 309 -41.11 -39.97 12.61
C LEU A 309 -41.26 -41.03 11.52
N MET A 310 -40.21 -41.28 10.73
CA MET A 310 -40.21 -42.34 9.72
C MET A 310 -40.43 -43.71 10.35
N LYS A 311 -39.75 -44.01 11.47
CA LYS A 311 -39.90 -45.26 12.20
C LYS A 311 -41.32 -45.40 12.76
N ALA A 312 -41.84 -44.38 13.44
CA ALA A 312 -43.18 -44.38 14.02
C ALA A 312 -44.26 -44.52 12.93
N ASN A 313 -44.09 -43.86 11.78
CA ASN A 313 -45.00 -44.01 10.65
C ASN A 313 -44.94 -45.41 10.03
N GLY A 314 -43.74 -45.97 9.87
CA GLY A 314 -43.56 -47.34 9.40
C GLY A 314 -44.19 -48.37 10.34
N GLU A 315 -44.09 -48.19 11.65
CA GLU A 315 -44.77 -49.03 12.65
C GLU A 315 -46.30 -48.89 12.57
N LYS A 316 -46.82 -47.67 12.45
CA LYS A 316 -48.27 -47.42 12.25
C LYS A 316 -48.77 -48.06 10.96
N GLU A 317 -48.06 -47.89 9.86
CA GLU A 317 -48.40 -48.49 8.58
C GLU A 317 -48.39 -50.03 8.67
N ALA A 318 -47.36 -50.62 9.29
CA ALA A 318 -47.28 -52.07 9.50
C ALA A 318 -48.45 -52.59 10.36
N GLN A 319 -48.86 -51.85 11.41
CA GLN A 319 -50.03 -52.19 12.21
C GLN A 319 -51.33 -52.12 11.40
N LEU A 320 -51.50 -51.09 10.57
CA LEU A 320 -52.67 -50.96 9.69
C LEU A 320 -52.71 -52.07 8.66
N ARG A 321 -51.58 -52.44 8.04
CA ARG A 321 -51.47 -53.57 7.12
C ARG A 321 -51.85 -54.89 7.80
N LYS A 322 -51.38 -55.12 9.03
CA LYS A 322 -51.77 -56.31 9.83
C LYS A 322 -53.27 -56.35 10.13
N ARG A 323 -53.87 -55.22 10.53
CA ARG A 323 -55.32 -55.11 10.77
C ARG A 323 -56.12 -55.35 9.50
N LYS A 324 -55.70 -54.74 8.38
CA LYS A 324 -56.28 -54.94 7.06
C LYS A 324 -56.29 -56.43 6.71
N PHE A 325 -55.13 -57.08 6.76
CA PHE A 325 -55.00 -58.51 6.47
C PHE A 325 -55.91 -59.36 7.37
N LYS A 326 -55.97 -59.08 8.68
CA LYS A 326 -56.85 -59.82 9.60
C LYS A 326 -58.32 -59.69 9.22
N ILE A 327 -58.79 -58.48 8.90
CA ILE A 327 -60.17 -58.25 8.47
C ILE A 327 -60.43 -58.93 7.12
N GLU A 328 -59.51 -58.84 6.17
CA GLU A 328 -59.62 -59.53 4.87
C GLU A 328 -59.73 -61.05 5.05
N SER A 329 -58.91 -61.66 5.92
CA SER A 329 -59.02 -63.09 6.25
C SER A 329 -60.34 -63.44 6.96
N GLU A 330 -60.86 -62.57 7.85
CA GLU A 330 -62.16 -62.77 8.47
C GLU A 330 -63.29 -62.72 7.43
N VAL A 331 -63.25 -61.76 6.50
CA VAL A 331 -64.20 -61.66 5.38
C VAL A 331 -64.12 -62.88 4.47
N GLU A 332 -62.92 -63.34 4.12
CA GLU A 332 -62.72 -64.54 3.31
C GLU A 332 -63.28 -65.79 4.01
N ASN A 333 -63.10 -65.91 5.33
CA ASN A 333 -63.72 -66.98 6.12
C ASN A 333 -65.26 -66.89 6.12
N TRP A 334 -65.84 -65.68 6.17
CA TRP A 334 -67.30 -65.50 6.08
C TRP A 334 -67.84 -65.83 4.70
N ILE A 335 -67.11 -65.47 3.64
CA ILE A 335 -67.44 -65.85 2.25
C ILE A 335 -67.44 -67.37 2.13
N HIS A 336 -66.39 -68.06 2.58
CA HIS A 336 -66.33 -69.52 2.54
C HIS A 336 -67.49 -70.19 3.29
N LYS A 337 -67.86 -69.68 4.47
CA LYS A 337 -69.03 -70.20 5.20
C LYS A 337 -70.33 -69.97 4.44
N TYR A 338 -70.51 -68.77 3.88
CA TYR A 338 -71.69 -68.45 3.08
C TYR A 338 -71.77 -69.35 1.84
N ASP A 339 -70.67 -69.51 1.11
CA ASP A 339 -70.62 -70.37 -0.08
C ASP A 339 -70.94 -71.82 0.29
N GLN A 340 -70.41 -72.33 1.41
CA GLN A 340 -70.74 -73.66 1.92
C GLN A 340 -72.22 -73.78 2.30
N ASP A 341 -72.76 -72.87 3.10
CA ASP A 341 -74.17 -72.88 3.51
C ASP A 341 -75.10 -72.79 2.28
N MET A 342 -74.73 -71.99 1.27
CA MET A 342 -75.48 -71.89 0.02
C MET A 342 -75.45 -73.18 -0.80
N ASP A 343 -74.29 -73.85 -0.87
CA ASP A 343 -74.15 -75.14 -1.54
C ASP A 343 -74.99 -76.22 -0.82
N GLU A 344 -74.92 -76.27 0.52
CA GLU A 344 -75.76 -77.16 1.34
C GLU A 344 -77.25 -76.89 1.09
N LYS A 345 -77.69 -75.63 1.09
CA LYS A 345 -79.10 -75.26 0.81
C LYS A 345 -79.52 -75.60 -0.62
N GLN A 346 -78.62 -75.45 -1.59
CA GLN A 346 -78.86 -75.83 -2.96
C GLN A 346 -79.06 -77.35 -3.08
N THR A 347 -78.20 -78.15 -2.43
CA THR A 347 -78.36 -79.62 -2.40
C THR A 347 -79.67 -80.04 -1.72
N GLU A 348 -80.03 -79.42 -0.58
CA GLU A 348 -81.32 -79.67 0.08
C GLU A 348 -82.51 -79.33 -0.84
N LEU A 349 -82.46 -78.21 -1.57
CA LEU A 349 -83.49 -77.84 -2.53
C LEU A 349 -83.59 -78.84 -3.68
N GLU A 350 -82.46 -79.31 -4.20
CA GLU A 350 -82.42 -80.33 -5.25
C GLU A 350 -83.00 -81.65 -4.77
N ASP A 351 -82.65 -82.10 -3.56
CA ASP A 351 -83.20 -83.30 -2.91
C ASP A 351 -84.72 -83.18 -2.71
N ILE A 352 -85.19 -82.07 -2.13
CA ILE A 352 -86.63 -81.83 -1.93
C ILE A 352 -87.35 -81.73 -3.28
N THR A 353 -86.74 -81.11 -4.29
CA THR A 353 -87.33 -81.02 -5.62
C THR A 353 -87.44 -82.40 -6.26
N ALA A 354 -86.42 -83.26 -6.09
CA ALA A 354 -86.47 -84.64 -6.55
C ALA A 354 -87.60 -85.42 -5.89
N ILE A 355 -87.74 -85.32 -4.55
CA ILE A 355 -88.84 -85.95 -3.80
C ILE A 355 -90.19 -85.39 -4.26
N TYR A 356 -90.33 -84.07 -4.37
CA TYR A 356 -91.56 -83.42 -4.85
C TYR A 356 -91.95 -83.88 -6.26
N MET A 357 -90.98 -84.01 -7.16
CA MET A 357 -91.24 -84.52 -8.52
C MET A 357 -91.72 -85.97 -8.49
N GLU A 358 -91.16 -86.81 -7.63
CA GLU A 358 -91.60 -88.19 -7.43
C GLU A 358 -93.01 -88.25 -6.84
N GLU A 359 -93.26 -87.54 -5.73
CA GLU A 359 -94.58 -87.48 -5.09
C GLU A 359 -95.64 -86.90 -6.04
N LYS A 360 -95.29 -85.88 -6.83
CA LYS A 360 -96.18 -85.33 -7.85
C LYS A 360 -96.50 -86.35 -8.93
N ALA A 361 -95.52 -87.11 -9.41
CA ALA A 361 -95.75 -88.19 -10.36
C ALA A 361 -96.69 -89.27 -9.77
N GLN A 362 -96.48 -89.65 -8.51
CA GLN A 362 -97.36 -90.58 -7.80
C GLN A 362 -98.79 -90.03 -7.62
N LEU A 363 -98.92 -88.74 -7.30
CA LEU A 363 -100.21 -88.07 -7.18
C LEU A 363 -100.94 -88.00 -8.52
N ASP A 364 -100.23 -87.65 -9.59
CA ASP A 364 -100.77 -87.61 -10.94
C ASP A 364 -101.28 -89.00 -11.35
N GLU A 365 -100.52 -90.07 -11.07
CA GLU A 365 -100.94 -91.46 -11.28
C GLU A 365 -102.21 -91.81 -10.47
N LEU A 366 -102.23 -91.50 -9.17
CA LEU A 366 -103.38 -91.73 -8.30
C LEU A 366 -104.61 -90.94 -8.74
N SER A 367 -104.42 -89.70 -9.20
CA SER A 367 -105.49 -88.84 -9.70
C SER A 367 -106.10 -89.38 -10.98
N ALA A 368 -105.27 -89.92 -11.89
CA ALA A 368 -105.71 -90.59 -13.11
C ALA A 368 -106.52 -91.85 -12.76
N ARG A 369 -105.99 -92.70 -11.87
CA ARG A 369 -106.73 -93.88 -11.36
C ARG A 369 -108.06 -93.50 -10.73
N HIS A 370 -108.09 -92.44 -9.91
CA HIS A 370 -109.32 -91.97 -9.27
C HIS A 370 -110.30 -91.32 -10.27
N ALA A 371 -109.81 -90.66 -11.31
CA ALA A 371 -110.65 -90.13 -12.38
C ALA A 371 -111.33 -91.27 -13.17
N ASP A 372 -110.60 -92.35 -13.43
CA ASP A 372 -111.18 -93.54 -14.06
C ASP A 372 -112.20 -94.23 -13.14
N LEU A 373 -111.87 -94.39 -11.85
CA LEU A 373 -112.81 -94.92 -10.84
C LEU A 373 -114.08 -94.06 -10.70
N LYS A 374 -113.96 -92.73 -10.83
CA LYS A 374 -115.11 -91.81 -10.83
C LYS A 374 -116.02 -92.03 -12.03
N LYS A 375 -115.47 -92.21 -13.24
CA LYS A 375 -116.26 -92.53 -14.43
C LYS A 375 -117.03 -93.84 -14.25
N GLU A 376 -116.37 -94.86 -13.69
CA GLU A 376 -117.02 -96.13 -13.38
C GLU A 376 -118.13 -95.96 -12.34
N TYR A 377 -117.90 -95.18 -11.27
CA TYR A 377 -118.91 -94.88 -10.26
C TYR A 377 -120.10 -94.11 -10.83
N GLU A 378 -119.85 -93.10 -11.66
CA GLU A 378 -120.90 -92.32 -12.34
C GLU A 378 -121.72 -93.19 -13.29
N ALA A 379 -121.09 -94.13 -14.02
CA ALA A 379 -121.79 -95.10 -14.85
C ALA A 379 -122.73 -96.00 -14.03
N ILE A 380 -122.25 -96.54 -12.90
CA ILE A 380 -123.07 -97.36 -11.99
C ILE A 380 -124.24 -96.54 -11.41
N MET A 381 -124.00 -95.28 -11.03
CA MET A 381 -125.03 -94.41 -10.47
C MET A 381 -126.07 -93.97 -11.52
N ALA A 382 -125.65 -93.75 -12.77
CA ALA A 382 -126.55 -93.47 -13.88
C ALA A 382 -127.42 -94.70 -14.21
N GLU A 383 -126.82 -95.90 -14.23
CA GLU A 383 -127.53 -97.16 -14.42
C GLU A 383 -128.59 -97.39 -13.32
N ARG A 384 -128.22 -97.16 -12.04
CA ARG A 384 -129.17 -97.21 -10.92
C ARG A 384 -130.32 -96.21 -11.04
N LYS A 385 -130.05 -94.97 -11.48
CA LYS A 385 -131.10 -93.96 -11.70
C LYS A 385 -132.09 -94.38 -12.79
N ILE A 386 -131.60 -94.93 -13.90
CA ILE A 386 -132.44 -95.41 -15.00
C ILE A 386 -133.31 -96.59 -14.53
N GLU A 387 -132.75 -97.51 -13.74
CA GLU A 387 -133.48 -98.64 -13.17
C GLU A 387 -134.58 -98.19 -12.19
N GLU A 388 -134.29 -97.20 -11.34
CA GLU A 388 -135.26 -96.60 -10.42
C GLU A 388 -136.38 -95.84 -11.14
N GLU A 389 -136.06 -95.07 -12.20
CA GLU A 389 -137.07 -94.39 -13.02
C GLU A 389 -138.01 -95.39 -13.72
N LYS A 390 -137.46 -96.45 -14.32
CA LYS A 390 -138.26 -97.54 -14.92
C LYS A 390 -139.15 -98.25 -13.89
N ARG A 391 -138.67 -98.42 -12.65
CA ARG A 391 -139.48 -98.99 -11.56
C ARG A 391 -140.63 -98.06 -11.16
N MET A 392 -140.36 -96.76 -11.07
CA MET A 392 -141.36 -95.74 -10.71
C MET A 392 -142.44 -95.56 -11.80
N GLU A 393 -142.08 -95.67 -13.08
CA GLU A 393 -143.06 -95.63 -14.18
C GLU A 393 -144.00 -96.82 -14.18
N ARG A 394 -143.48 -98.04 -13.98
CA ARG A 394 -144.31 -99.26 -13.85
C ARG A 394 -145.29 -99.15 -12.69
N GLU A 395 -144.86 -98.60 -11.55
CA GLU A 395 -145.75 -98.35 -10.41
C GLU A 395 -146.85 -97.33 -10.71
N LYS A 396 -146.53 -96.24 -11.40
CA LYS A 396 -147.52 -95.21 -11.78
C LYS A 396 -148.55 -95.77 -12.75
N GLN A 397 -148.15 -96.65 -13.67
CA GLN A 397 -149.04 -97.27 -14.64
C GLN A 397 -150.01 -98.25 -13.97
N LEU A 398 -149.53 -99.07 -13.02
CA LEU A 398 -150.36 -99.94 -12.18
C LEU A 398 -151.36 -99.13 -11.32
N LYS A 399 -150.92 -98.02 -10.73
CA LYS A 399 -151.80 -97.12 -9.95
C LYS A 399 -152.92 -96.52 -10.82
N ARG A 400 -152.64 -96.13 -12.08
CA ARG A 400 -153.67 -95.65 -13.02
C ARG A 400 -154.69 -96.74 -13.38
N GLN A 401 -154.24 -97.97 -13.64
CA GLN A 401 -155.12 -99.11 -13.92
C GLN A 401 -156.01 -99.46 -12.71
N ALA A 402 -155.45 -99.46 -11.51
CA ALA A 402 -156.21 -99.70 -10.27
C ALA A 402 -157.29 -98.64 -10.03
N THR A 403 -156.99 -97.35 -10.32
CA THR A 403 -157.95 -96.25 -10.14
C THR A 403 -159.11 -96.32 -11.14
N ALA A 404 -158.85 -96.76 -12.38
CA ALA A 404 -159.87 -97.00 -13.39
C ALA A 404 -160.82 -98.15 -12.98
N ALA A 405 -160.28 -99.23 -12.41
CA ALA A 405 -161.07 -100.36 -11.91
C ALA A 405 -162.02 -99.96 -10.75
N VAL A 406 -161.56 -99.10 -9.82
CA VAL A 406 -162.38 -98.62 -8.69
C VAL A 406 -163.55 -97.75 -9.16
N ARG A 407 -163.36 -96.90 -10.18
CA ARG A 407 -164.41 -96.05 -10.75
C ARG A 407 -165.53 -96.86 -11.41
N ILE A 408 -165.19 -97.95 -12.11
CA ILE A 408 -166.17 -98.86 -12.72
C ILE A 408 -166.95 -99.65 -11.64
N GLN A 409 -166.26 -100.14 -10.60
CA GLN A 409 -166.90 -100.86 -9.50
C GLN A 409 -167.85 -99.98 -8.65
N ALA A 410 -167.54 -98.69 -8.48
CA ALA A 410 -168.37 -97.74 -7.72
C ALA A 410 -169.72 -97.46 -8.42
N TRP A 411 -169.74 -97.38 -9.75
CA TRP A 411 -170.96 -97.08 -10.51
C TRP A 411 -171.96 -98.24 -10.46
N PHE A 412 -171.49 -99.49 -10.59
CA PHE A 412 -172.35 -100.69 -10.53
C PHE A 412 -172.91 -100.96 -9.12
N LYS A 413 -172.15 -100.65 -8.05
CA LYS A 413 -172.63 -100.76 -6.66
C LYS A 413 -173.73 -99.73 -6.34
N GLY A 414 -173.64 -98.51 -6.91
CA GLY A 414 -174.67 -97.47 -6.73
C GLY A 414 -176.00 -97.74 -7.44
N TRP A 415 -176.00 -98.43 -8.58
CA TRP A 415 -177.23 -98.85 -9.26
C TRP A 415 -178.01 -99.92 -8.46
N ARG A 416 -177.31 -100.87 -7.83
CA ARG A 416 -177.90 -101.96 -7.03
C ARG A 416 -178.64 -101.46 -5.78
N VAL A 417 -178.05 -100.50 -5.06
CA VAL A 417 -178.59 -99.96 -3.80
C VAL A 417 -179.87 -99.13 -4.00
N ARG A 418 -180.08 -98.55 -5.19
CA ARG A 418 -181.28 -97.75 -5.51
C ARG A 418 -182.50 -98.59 -5.92
N ARG A 419 -182.32 -99.87 -6.23
CA ARG A 419 -183.41 -100.78 -6.63
C ARG A 419 -184.11 -101.41 -5.42
N ASP A 420 -183.37 -101.68 -4.34
CA ASP A 420 -183.87 -102.51 -3.23
C ASP A 420 -184.49 -101.69 -2.05
N LEU A 421 -184.49 -100.35 -2.11
CA LEU A 421 -185.04 -99.46 -1.06
C LEU A 421 -186.49 -98.96 -1.32
N LYS A 422 -187.24 -99.55 -2.27
CA LYS A 422 -188.65 -99.22 -2.60
C LYS A 422 -189.70 -100.03 -1.79
N LYS A 423 -189.30 -100.87 -0.84
CA LYS A 423 -190.21 -101.57 0.10
C LYS A 423 -189.62 -101.56 1.52
N GLN A 424 -190.36 -101.00 2.48
CA GLN A 424 -190.14 -100.88 3.93
C GLN A 424 -189.55 -99.53 4.44
N ARG A 425 -190.44 -98.74 5.08
CA ARG A 425 -190.18 -97.48 5.80
C ARG A 425 -190.67 -97.65 7.26
N SER A 426 -190.05 -96.90 8.19
CA SER A 426 -190.19 -96.88 9.68
C SER A 426 -189.20 -97.81 10.42
N GLY A 427 -188.48 -97.42 11.47
CA GLY A 427 -188.28 -96.12 12.12
C GLY A 427 -187.29 -96.22 13.30
N SER A 428 -186.22 -95.41 13.24
CA SER A 428 -185.44 -94.70 14.29
C SER A 428 -184.80 -95.38 15.52
N GLY A 429 -183.45 -95.30 15.59
CA GLY A 429 -182.55 -95.46 16.74
C GLY A 429 -181.13 -95.84 16.27
N LYS A 430 -179.97 -95.59 16.89
CA LYS A 430 -179.50 -94.83 18.07
C LYS A 430 -177.94 -94.94 18.08
N LYS A 431 -177.23 -93.87 18.44
CA LYS A 431 -175.89 -93.71 19.09
C LYS A 431 -174.68 -94.63 18.79
N GLY A 432 -173.50 -93.98 18.68
CA GLY A 432 -172.17 -94.46 19.14
C GLY A 432 -171.03 -94.21 18.14
N ALA A 433 -169.75 -94.05 18.47
CA ALA A 433 -169.00 -93.28 19.46
C ALA A 433 -167.48 -93.51 19.18
N LYS A 434 -166.67 -92.44 19.19
CA LYS A 434 -165.29 -92.34 19.74
C LYS A 434 -164.06 -92.93 18.97
N GLY A 435 -163.02 -92.07 18.84
CA GLY A 435 -161.60 -92.39 18.56
C GLY A 435 -160.96 -91.35 17.62
N LYS A 436 -160.25 -90.27 18.02
CA LYS A 436 -158.95 -90.13 18.75
C LYS A 436 -157.83 -90.91 18.01
N GLY A 437 -156.66 -90.40 17.60
CA GLY A 437 -155.89 -89.16 17.75
C GLY A 437 -154.43 -89.45 17.30
N GLY A 438 -153.53 -88.44 17.33
CA GLY A 438 -152.05 -88.59 17.22
C GLY A 438 -151.49 -88.20 15.85
N LYS A 439 -150.60 -87.22 15.63
CA LYS A 439 -149.47 -86.61 16.38
C LYS A 439 -148.24 -87.54 16.49
N GLY A 440 -147.15 -87.19 15.80
CA GLY A 440 -145.83 -87.85 15.88
C GLY A 440 -144.95 -87.48 14.67
N LYS A 441 -144.20 -86.35 14.65
CA LYS A 441 -142.91 -86.04 15.32
C LYS A 441 -141.70 -86.85 14.78
N ALA A 442 -140.71 -86.11 14.28
CA ALA A 442 -139.26 -86.31 14.49
C ALA A 442 -138.62 -87.52 13.78
N LYS A 443 -137.33 -87.61 13.45
CA LYS A 443 -136.12 -86.88 13.85
C LYS A 443 -134.97 -87.48 13.00
N THR A 444 -134.13 -86.67 12.34
CA THR A 444 -132.65 -86.84 12.17
C THR A 444 -132.11 -88.22 11.68
N PRO A 445 -130.79 -88.53 11.59
CA PRO A 445 -129.55 -87.75 11.65
C PRO A 445 -128.50 -88.02 10.51
N LYS A 446 -127.47 -87.16 10.48
CA LYS A 446 -126.01 -87.39 10.29
C LYS A 446 -125.45 -88.30 9.18
N LYS A 447 -124.56 -87.70 8.37
CA LYS A 447 -123.07 -87.89 8.28
C LYS A 447 -122.64 -87.33 6.91
N LYS A 448 -121.56 -86.57 6.72
CA LYS A 448 -120.30 -86.37 7.46
C LYS A 448 -119.89 -84.91 7.32
#